data_AF-D9UUH9-F1
#
_entry.id   AF-D9UUH9-F1
#
_cell.length_a   1.000
_cell.length_b   1.000
_cell.length_c   1.000
_cell.angle_alpha   90.00
_cell.angle_beta   90.00
_cell.angle_gamma   90.00
#
_symmetry.space_group_name_H-M   'P 1'
#
loop_
_entity.id
_entity.type
_entity.pdbx_description
1 polymer ?
#
loop_
_entity_poly.entity_id
_entity_poly.type
_entity_poly.pdbx_seq_one_letter_code
_entity_poly.pdbx_strand_id
1 'polypeptide(L)'
;MSTPTPVSLEAGLHNEYIRKQLMQAVFAADYTAPAIESPVGTDGALVAIPSEYVPVGYTTDDGITYTGDLSMADVTSSQSVEPTRSDVESDVLSAQFAPQETNQATVALFEGLPLSGTGALPAVGTAWQWDRAATPKNPYRRLLFIGLDYSDAGEEIYIVKFFPRARLTSRDDEQWARSTETQRPVTFNAFRDSALNTSCRNWVDGPGWRALAPTTPPAEG
;
A
#
# COMPACT_ATOMS: atom_id res chain seq x y z
N MET A 1 -23.05 -27.08 39.28
CA MET A 1 -22.62 -25.84 38.60
C MET A 1 -21.15 -26.01 38.27
N SER A 2 -20.83 -26.19 37.00
CA SER A 2 -19.44 -26.35 36.56
C SER A 2 -18.76 -24.99 36.61
N THR A 3 -17.68 -24.86 37.38
CA THR A 3 -16.88 -23.64 37.43
C THR A 3 -16.36 -23.34 36.02
N PRO A 4 -16.62 -22.15 35.45
CA PRO A 4 -16.08 -21.80 34.14
C PRO A 4 -14.56 -21.82 34.23
N THR A 5 -13.92 -22.55 33.30
CA THR A 5 -12.47 -22.60 33.20
C THR A 5 -11.95 -21.18 32.97
N PRO A 6 -11.04 -20.66 33.81
CA PRO A 6 -10.48 -19.34 33.61
C PRO A 6 -9.75 -19.31 32.26
N VAL A 7 -10.00 -18.27 31.48
CA VAL A 7 -9.30 -18.04 30.21
C VAL A 7 -7.82 -17.81 30.51
N SER A 8 -6.96 -18.61 29.88
CA SER A 8 -5.52 -18.36 29.93
C SER A 8 -5.23 -17.08 29.13
N LEU A 9 -4.57 -16.11 29.77
CA LEU A 9 -4.17 -14.85 29.14
C LEU A 9 -3.09 -15.05 28.07
N GLU A 10 -2.43 -16.21 28.06
CA GLU A 10 -1.28 -16.52 27.19
C GLU A 10 -1.66 -17.43 26.02
N ALA A 11 -2.80 -18.11 26.08
CA ALA A 11 -3.19 -19.13 25.09
C ALA A 11 -3.45 -18.60 23.67
N GLY A 12 -3.56 -17.28 23.49
CA GLY A 12 -3.69 -16.62 22.19
C GLY A 12 -2.45 -15.85 21.75
N LEU A 13 -1.35 -15.91 22.51
CA LEU A 13 -0.13 -15.18 22.21
C LEU A 13 0.78 -16.05 21.34
N HIS A 14 0.96 -15.63 20.09
CA HIS A 14 1.79 -16.30 19.10
C HIS A 14 2.88 -15.35 18.62
N ASN A 15 4.12 -15.62 19.04
CA ASN A 15 5.28 -14.81 18.65
C ASN A 15 5.54 -14.94 17.14
N GLU A 16 5.29 -16.13 16.61
CA GLU A 16 5.40 -16.48 15.20
C GLU A 16 4.44 -15.70 14.30
N TYR A 17 3.48 -14.94 14.84
CA TYR A 17 2.57 -14.05 14.09
C TYR A 17 2.99 -12.58 14.09
N ILE A 18 4.02 -12.22 14.86
CA ILE A 18 4.57 -10.87 14.83
C ILE A 18 5.30 -10.69 13.50
N ARG A 19 4.98 -9.60 12.79
CA ARG A 19 5.54 -9.31 11.47
C ARG A 19 6.39 -8.06 11.49
N LYS A 20 7.48 -8.09 10.73
CA LYS A 20 8.31 -6.94 10.45
C LYS A 20 8.74 -6.97 8.99
N GLN A 21 8.24 -6.04 8.20
CA GLN A 21 8.64 -5.94 6.79
C GLN A 21 10.10 -5.46 6.72
N LEU A 22 11.03 -6.41 6.56
CA LEU A 22 12.47 -6.14 6.49
C LEU A 22 12.85 -5.42 5.20
N MET A 23 12.10 -5.68 4.13
CA MET A 23 12.25 -5.02 2.84
C MET A 23 10.89 -4.60 2.31
N GLN A 24 10.83 -3.41 1.72
CA GLN A 24 9.63 -2.85 1.13
C GLN A 24 9.95 -2.41 -0.30
N ALA A 25 9.04 -2.69 -1.22
CA ALA A 25 9.15 -2.26 -2.61
C ALA A 25 7.85 -1.61 -3.05
N VAL A 26 7.98 -0.48 -3.77
CA VAL A 26 6.85 0.24 -4.35
C VAL A 26 7.00 0.23 -5.86
N PHE A 27 5.94 -0.19 -6.55
CA PHE A 27 5.84 -0.13 -7.99
C PHE A 27 4.65 0.73 -8.40
N ALA A 28 4.82 1.50 -9.47
CA ALA A 28 3.79 2.35 -10.01
C ALA A 28 3.59 2.11 -11.51
N ALA A 29 2.34 2.17 -11.96
CA ALA A 29 1.97 2.11 -13.37
C ALA A 29 0.90 3.16 -13.70
N ASP A 30 0.82 3.55 -14.97
CA ASP A 30 -0.29 4.35 -15.47
C ASP A 30 -1.60 3.54 -15.41
N TYR A 31 -2.75 4.19 -15.25
CA TYR A 31 -4.04 3.49 -15.10
C TYR A 31 -4.44 2.63 -16.32
N THR A 32 -3.86 2.93 -17.49
CA THR A 32 -4.04 2.14 -18.72
C THR A 32 -3.41 0.76 -18.65
N ALA A 33 -2.47 0.53 -17.72
CA ALA A 33 -1.87 -0.78 -17.51
C ALA A 33 -2.91 -1.80 -17.02
N PRO A 34 -2.73 -3.12 -17.27
CA PRO A 34 -3.60 -4.13 -16.70
C PRO A 34 -3.41 -4.22 -15.19
N ALA A 35 -4.50 -4.54 -14.50
CA ALA A 35 -4.47 -4.75 -13.06
C ALA A 35 -3.78 -6.06 -12.70
N ILE A 36 -3.11 -6.11 -11.55
CA ILE A 36 -2.54 -7.35 -11.04
C ILE A 36 -3.64 -8.18 -10.38
N GLU A 37 -3.82 -9.41 -10.87
CA GLU A 37 -4.84 -10.34 -10.36
C GLU A 37 -4.33 -11.17 -9.18
N SER A 38 -3.11 -11.70 -9.29
CA SER A 38 -2.40 -12.39 -8.21
C SER A 38 -0.91 -12.08 -8.29
N PRO A 39 -0.29 -11.53 -7.23
CA PRO A 39 1.14 -11.29 -7.16
C PRO A 39 1.94 -12.55 -6.78
N VAL A 40 1.27 -13.62 -6.34
CA VAL A 40 1.89 -14.84 -5.82
C VAL A 40 1.44 -16.06 -6.64
N GLY A 41 2.40 -16.94 -6.92
CA GLY A 41 2.22 -18.16 -7.69
C GLY A 41 1.63 -19.32 -6.88
N THR A 42 1.41 -20.45 -7.54
CA THR A 42 0.91 -21.67 -6.89
C THR A 42 1.88 -22.24 -5.86
N ASP A 43 3.16 -21.93 -5.98
CA ASP A 43 4.26 -22.28 -5.07
C ASP A 43 4.41 -21.35 -3.86
N GLY A 44 3.68 -20.23 -3.83
CA GLY A 44 3.81 -19.21 -2.79
C GLY A 44 4.92 -18.19 -3.07
N ALA A 45 5.64 -18.29 -4.18
CA ALA A 45 6.66 -17.33 -4.57
C ALA A 45 6.06 -16.12 -5.30
N LEU A 46 6.74 -14.97 -5.24
CA LEU A 46 6.35 -13.81 -6.04
C LEU A 46 6.49 -14.10 -7.54
N VAL A 47 5.43 -13.82 -8.29
CA VAL A 47 5.45 -13.88 -9.75
C VAL A 47 6.17 -12.63 -10.30
N ALA A 48 6.74 -12.75 -11.50
CA ALA A 48 7.31 -11.60 -12.19
C ALA A 48 6.30 -10.45 -12.32
N ILE A 49 6.68 -9.29 -11.80
CA ILE A 49 5.86 -8.08 -11.90
C ILE A 49 5.85 -7.61 -13.37
N PRO A 50 4.69 -7.23 -13.94
CA PRO A 50 4.63 -6.80 -15.34
C PRO A 50 5.52 -5.58 -15.58
N SER A 51 6.15 -5.49 -16.76
CA SER A 51 7.13 -4.44 -17.09
C SER A 51 6.56 -3.01 -17.10
N GLU A 52 5.23 -2.87 -17.15
CA GLU A 52 4.54 -1.58 -17.07
C GLU A 52 4.53 -0.98 -15.65
N TYR A 53 4.82 -1.81 -14.64
CA TYR A 53 4.99 -1.40 -13.26
C TYR A 53 6.45 -1.04 -13.02
N VAL A 54 6.71 0.27 -12.98
CA VAL A 54 8.06 0.81 -12.80
C VAL A 54 8.37 0.88 -11.30
N PRO A 55 9.55 0.39 -10.86
CA PRO A 55 9.95 0.52 -9.46
C PRO A 55 10.23 1.98 -9.11
N VAL A 56 9.78 2.40 -7.92
CA VAL A 56 10.05 3.74 -7.38
C VAL A 56 11.45 3.84 -6.79
N GLY A 57 12.03 2.71 -6.37
CA GLY A 57 13.37 2.65 -5.77
C GLY A 57 13.33 2.79 -4.24
N TYR A 58 14.44 3.24 -3.65
CA TYR A 58 14.57 3.42 -2.21
C TYR A 58 13.62 4.49 -1.66
N THR A 59 12.97 4.15 -0.55
CA THR A 59 12.20 5.05 0.32
C THR A 59 12.92 5.26 1.64
N THR A 60 12.50 6.27 2.40
CA THR A 60 13.00 6.52 3.76
C THR A 60 12.78 5.32 4.70
N ASP A 61 13.52 5.31 5.80
CA ASP A 61 13.47 4.31 6.86
C ASP A 61 12.17 4.33 7.67
N ASP A 62 11.41 5.43 7.62
CA ASP A 62 10.05 5.53 8.14
C ASP A 62 9.07 4.55 7.47
N GLY A 63 9.42 4.03 6.28
CA GLY A 63 8.63 3.04 5.55
C GLY A 63 7.40 3.64 4.85
N ILE A 64 6.38 2.79 4.65
CA ILE A 64 5.12 3.17 4.01
C ILE A 64 4.01 3.22 5.05
N THR A 65 3.39 4.40 5.20
CA THR A 65 2.26 4.59 6.11
C THR A 65 0.95 4.42 5.37
N TYR A 66 0.07 3.55 5.88
CA TYR A 66 -1.29 3.38 5.37
C TYR A 66 -2.28 4.01 6.35
N THR A 67 -2.95 5.07 5.92
CA THR A 67 -3.92 5.80 6.74
C THR A 67 -5.33 5.51 6.25
N GLY A 68 -6.18 4.97 7.12
CA GLY A 68 -7.62 4.85 6.89
C GLY A 68 -8.35 6.01 7.54
N ASP A 69 -9.14 6.75 6.76
CA ASP A 69 -10.00 7.82 7.25
C ASP A 69 -11.46 7.37 7.20
N LEU A 70 -12.02 7.09 8.38
CA LEU A 70 -13.40 6.65 8.57
C LEU A 70 -14.23 7.79 9.16
N SER A 71 -15.09 8.38 8.33
CA SER A 71 -16.08 9.37 8.77
C SER A 71 -17.40 8.71 9.08
N MET A 72 -18.00 9.09 10.22
CA MET A 72 -19.33 8.66 10.66
C MET A 72 -20.28 9.85 10.68
N ALA A 73 -21.47 9.65 10.11
CA ALA A 73 -22.58 10.59 10.20
C ALA A 73 -23.54 10.13 11.30
N ASP A 74 -23.62 10.92 12.36
CA ASP A 74 -24.50 10.66 13.50
C ASP A 74 -25.83 11.42 13.37
N VAL A 75 -26.93 10.71 13.60
CA VAL A 75 -28.26 11.29 13.78
C VAL A 75 -28.54 11.41 15.27
N THR A 76 -28.58 12.63 15.79
CA THR A 76 -28.92 12.90 17.19
C THR A 76 -30.40 13.21 17.34
N SER A 77 -31.05 12.70 18.38
CA SER A 77 -32.44 13.01 18.70
C SER A 77 -32.52 13.87 19.96
N SER A 78 -33.42 14.85 20.01
CA SER A 78 -33.53 15.79 21.13
C SER A 78 -33.87 15.15 22.48
N GLN A 79 -34.36 13.90 22.47
CA GLN A 79 -34.69 13.12 23.68
C GLN A 79 -33.54 12.20 24.13
N SER A 80 -32.42 12.16 23.41
CA SER A 80 -31.28 11.29 23.70
C SER A 80 -30.00 12.12 23.73
N VAL A 81 -29.15 11.84 24.70
CA VAL A 81 -27.81 12.46 24.81
C VAL A 81 -26.81 11.73 23.91
N GLU A 82 -27.07 10.47 23.59
CA GLU A 82 -26.27 9.65 22.68
C GLU A 82 -26.89 9.63 21.27
N PRO A 83 -26.06 9.53 20.21
CA PRO A 83 -26.55 9.45 18.83
C PRO A 83 -27.50 8.27 18.69
N THR A 84 -28.68 8.50 18.13
CA THR A 84 -29.70 7.45 17.98
C THR A 84 -29.43 6.55 16.79
N ARG A 85 -28.57 6.98 15.86
CA ARG A 85 -28.02 6.18 14.77
C ARG A 85 -26.69 6.78 14.30
N SER A 86 -25.75 5.90 13.97
CA SER A 86 -24.47 6.25 13.33
C SER A 86 -24.36 5.46 12.03
N ASP A 87 -24.09 6.15 10.92
CA ASP A 87 -23.84 5.53 9.60
C ASP A 87 -22.45 5.93 9.10
N VAL A 88 -21.76 5.02 8.40
CA VAL A 88 -20.46 5.33 7.77
C VAL A 88 -20.68 6.24 6.56
N GLU A 89 -20.09 7.42 6.56
CA GLU A 89 -20.18 8.40 5.48
C GLU A 89 -19.09 8.20 4.42
N SER A 90 -17.85 7.97 4.88
CA SER A 90 -16.71 7.70 4.00
C SER A 90 -15.68 6.81 4.67
N ASP A 91 -15.07 5.93 3.87
CA ASP A 91 -13.90 5.15 4.25
C ASP A 91 -12.86 5.29 3.13
N VAL A 92 -11.79 6.06 3.40
CA VAL A 92 -10.74 6.35 2.43
C VAL A 92 -9.42 5.81 2.93
N LEU A 93 -8.83 4.89 2.17
CA LEU A 93 -7.49 4.40 2.41
C LEU A 93 -6.46 5.22 1.64
N SER A 94 -5.41 5.66 2.32
CA SER A 94 -4.32 6.44 1.77
C SER A 94 -2.99 5.75 2.04
N ALA A 95 -2.02 5.91 1.13
CA ALA A 95 -0.65 5.47 1.30
C ALA A 95 0.31 6.67 1.18
N GLN A 96 1.15 6.87 2.19
CA GLN A 96 2.17 7.91 2.25
C GLN A 96 3.54 7.26 2.29
N PHE A 97 4.46 7.74 1.45
CA PHE A 97 5.85 7.30 1.42
C PHE A 97 6.75 8.41 0.85
N ALA A 98 8.03 8.37 1.20
CA ALA A 98 9.03 9.34 0.75
C ALA A 98 10.14 8.65 -0.06
N PRO A 99 10.07 8.67 -1.39
CA PRO A 99 11.18 8.24 -2.26
C PRO A 99 12.39 9.15 -2.10
N GLN A 100 13.57 8.55 -2.12
CA GLN A 100 14.87 9.23 -2.05
C GLN A 100 15.60 9.24 -3.41
N GLU A 101 15.24 8.32 -4.31
CA GLU A 101 15.91 8.20 -5.61
C GLU A 101 15.48 9.27 -6.61
N THR A 102 16.43 9.78 -7.38
CA THR A 102 16.12 10.63 -8.55
C THR A 102 16.05 9.77 -9.80
N ASN A 103 14.95 9.02 -9.92
CA ASN A 103 14.62 8.20 -11.08
C ASN A 103 13.33 8.68 -11.76
N GLN A 104 13.04 8.16 -12.96
CA GLN A 104 11.88 8.57 -13.76
C GLN A 104 10.57 8.38 -13.00
N ALA A 105 10.42 7.25 -12.30
CA ALA A 105 9.20 6.93 -11.56
C ALA A 105 8.96 7.90 -10.41
N THR A 106 9.98 8.17 -9.59
CA THR A 106 9.90 9.08 -8.44
C THR A 106 9.54 10.49 -8.88
N VAL A 107 10.25 11.05 -9.86
CA VAL A 107 9.96 12.40 -10.34
C VAL A 107 8.58 12.45 -11.02
N ALA A 108 8.21 11.42 -11.77
CA ALA A 108 6.90 11.35 -12.39
C ALA A 108 5.75 11.28 -11.37
N LEU A 109 5.94 10.55 -10.27
CA LEU A 109 4.96 10.48 -9.18
C LEU A 109 4.86 11.82 -8.45
N PHE A 110 5.99 12.46 -8.14
CA PHE A 110 6.03 13.73 -7.42
C PHE A 110 5.46 14.90 -8.24
N GLU A 111 5.79 14.98 -9.54
CA GLU A 111 5.35 16.08 -10.43
C GLU A 111 4.06 15.78 -11.21
N GLY A 112 3.51 14.56 -11.08
CA GLY A 112 2.27 14.19 -11.77
C GLY A 112 2.46 13.90 -13.27
N LEU A 113 3.68 13.56 -13.71
CA LEU A 113 4.00 13.21 -15.10
C LEU A 113 3.59 11.75 -15.42
N PRO A 114 3.29 11.41 -16.69
CA PRO A 114 3.02 10.01 -17.05
C PRO A 114 4.26 9.12 -16.82
N LEU A 115 4.04 7.86 -16.45
CA LEU A 115 5.13 6.89 -16.24
C LEU A 115 5.61 6.28 -17.56
N SER A 116 4.78 6.31 -18.59
CA SER A 116 5.07 5.74 -19.91
C SER A 116 4.51 6.61 -21.05
N GLY A 117 5.05 6.42 -22.25
CA GLY A 117 4.56 7.09 -23.46
C GLY A 117 4.94 8.57 -23.58
N THR A 118 4.10 9.33 -24.27
CA THR A 118 4.37 10.74 -24.60
C THR A 118 4.37 11.62 -23.35
N GLY A 119 5.50 12.30 -23.10
CA GLY A 119 5.67 13.18 -21.93
C GLY A 119 6.21 12.48 -20.70
N ALA A 120 6.50 11.18 -20.78
CA ALA A 120 7.25 10.48 -19.74
C ALA A 120 8.72 10.91 -19.79
N LEU A 121 9.37 10.91 -18.62
CA LEU A 121 10.79 11.27 -18.53
C LEU A 121 11.65 10.22 -19.26
N PRO A 122 12.70 10.62 -19.99
CA PRO A 122 13.62 9.70 -20.63
C PRO A 122 14.53 9.00 -19.60
N ALA A 123 15.26 7.96 -20.02
CA ALA A 123 16.10 7.18 -19.11
C ALA A 123 17.11 8.05 -18.34
N VAL A 124 17.46 7.62 -17.13
CA VAL A 124 18.48 8.29 -16.32
C VAL A 124 19.78 8.40 -17.12
N GLY A 125 20.47 9.54 -17.00
CA GLY A 125 21.68 9.85 -17.77
C GLY A 125 21.42 10.66 -19.05
N THR A 126 20.17 10.92 -19.40
CA THR A 126 19.78 11.91 -20.41
C THR A 126 19.33 13.21 -19.75
N ALA A 127 19.46 14.34 -20.46
CA ALA A 127 19.01 15.62 -19.94
C ALA A 127 17.48 15.62 -19.79
N TRP A 128 16.99 15.93 -18.59
CA TRP A 128 15.56 16.04 -18.30
C TRP A 128 15.13 17.50 -18.28
N GLN A 129 13.98 17.77 -18.90
CA GLN A 129 13.29 19.04 -18.80
C GLN A 129 11.80 18.75 -18.81
N TRP A 130 11.07 19.35 -17.87
CA TRP A 130 9.62 19.35 -17.84
C TRP A 130 9.15 20.70 -17.31
N ASP A 131 7.98 21.12 -17.78
CA ASP A 131 7.33 22.33 -17.29
C ASP A 131 6.19 21.95 -16.37
N ARG A 132 6.03 22.68 -15.26
CA ARG A 132 4.85 22.52 -14.41
C ARG A 132 3.63 23.02 -15.19
N ALA A 133 2.67 22.12 -15.42
CA ALA A 133 1.46 22.47 -16.13
C ALA A 133 0.69 23.58 -15.39
N ALA A 134 0.24 24.60 -16.12
CA ALA A 134 -0.60 25.68 -15.57
C ALA A 134 -1.90 25.16 -14.93
N THR A 135 -2.40 24.03 -15.43
CA THR A 135 -3.45 23.25 -14.79
C THR A 135 -2.88 21.89 -14.42
N PRO A 136 -2.71 21.58 -13.12
CA PRO A 136 -2.19 20.29 -12.70
C PRO A 136 -3.19 19.19 -13.09
N LYS A 137 -2.78 18.36 -14.05
CA LYS A 137 -3.49 17.12 -14.38
C LYS A 137 -3.00 16.07 -13.40
N ASN A 138 -3.93 15.48 -12.67
CA ASN A 138 -3.60 14.51 -11.66
C ASN A 138 -4.28 13.18 -12.03
N PRO A 139 -3.63 12.37 -12.87
CA PRO A 139 -4.21 11.15 -13.40
C PRO A 139 -4.38 10.10 -12.30
N TYR A 140 -5.33 9.18 -12.53
CA TYR A 140 -5.36 7.95 -11.76
C TYR A 140 -4.16 7.08 -12.14
N ARG A 141 -3.62 6.35 -11.17
CA ARG A 141 -2.49 5.44 -11.30
C ARG A 141 -2.77 4.12 -10.60
N ARG A 142 -2.00 3.09 -10.93
CA ARG A 142 -1.97 1.82 -10.20
C ARG A 142 -0.73 1.80 -9.32
N LEU A 143 -0.90 1.44 -8.06
CA LEU A 143 0.22 1.31 -7.11
C LEU A 143 0.22 -0.08 -6.50
N LEU A 144 1.40 -0.69 -6.45
CA LEU A 144 1.64 -1.98 -5.84
C LEU A 144 2.71 -1.81 -4.76
N PHE A 145 2.37 -2.20 -3.54
CA PHE A 145 3.27 -2.19 -2.40
C PHE A 145 3.52 -3.63 -1.97
N ILE A 146 4.78 -4.01 -1.82
CA ILE A 146 5.20 -5.35 -1.42
C ILE A 146 6.10 -5.21 -0.19
N GLY A 147 5.70 -5.80 0.93
CA GLY A 147 6.54 -6.01 2.09
C GLY A 147 7.01 -7.46 2.13
N LEU A 148 8.31 -7.67 2.36
CA LEU A 148 8.93 -8.97 2.57
C LEU A 148 9.34 -9.11 4.04
N ASP A 149 8.95 -10.22 4.62
CA ASP A 149 9.34 -10.70 5.96
C ASP A 149 9.79 -12.16 5.86
N TYR A 150 10.33 -12.72 6.93
CA TYR A 150 10.74 -14.12 6.99
C TYR A 150 10.14 -14.81 8.21
N SER A 151 9.83 -16.10 8.06
CA SER A 151 9.50 -16.97 9.20
C SER A 151 10.74 -17.22 10.06
N ASP A 152 10.55 -17.80 11.25
CA ASP A 152 11.66 -18.23 12.12
C ASP A 152 12.60 -19.25 11.44
N ALA A 153 12.11 -19.97 10.43
CA ALA A 153 12.89 -20.90 9.61
C ALA A 153 13.60 -20.22 8.42
N GLY A 154 13.42 -18.90 8.24
CA GLY A 154 14.00 -18.13 7.15
C GLY A 154 13.23 -18.22 5.83
N GLU A 155 11.98 -18.69 5.84
CA GLU A 155 11.15 -18.77 4.64
C GLU A 155 10.41 -17.45 4.38
N GLU A 156 10.28 -17.07 3.12
CA GLU A 156 9.72 -15.76 2.72
C GLU A 156 8.22 -15.64 3.03
N ILE A 157 7.83 -14.46 3.51
CA ILE A 157 6.44 -14.05 3.75
C ILE A 157 6.22 -12.72 3.01
N TYR A 158 5.30 -12.71 2.07
CA TYR A 158 4.95 -11.56 1.27
C TYR A 158 3.63 -10.95 1.74
N ILE A 159 3.66 -9.67 2.09
CA ILE A 159 2.48 -8.86 2.41
C ILE A 159 2.33 -7.81 1.32
N VAL A 160 1.33 -8.00 0.46
CA VAL A 160 1.12 -7.18 -0.73
C VAL A 160 -0.15 -6.36 -0.59
N LYS A 161 -0.07 -5.07 -0.92
CA LYS A 161 -1.21 -4.16 -1.00
C LYS A 161 -1.23 -3.52 -2.38
N PHE A 162 -2.36 -3.64 -3.09
CA PHE A 162 -2.53 -3.10 -4.43
C PHE A 162 -3.68 -2.11 -4.48
N PHE A 163 -3.40 -0.92 -4.98
CA PHE A 163 -4.37 0.12 -5.26
C PHE A 163 -4.62 0.14 -6.77
N PRO A 164 -5.73 -0.48 -7.24
CA PRO A 164 -6.06 -0.50 -8.67
C PRO A 164 -6.36 0.89 -9.24
N ARG A 165 -6.78 1.83 -8.39
CA ARG A 165 -7.06 3.20 -8.78
C ARG A 165 -6.67 4.15 -7.66
N ALA A 166 -5.46 4.68 -7.72
CA ALA A 166 -4.92 5.66 -6.79
C ALA A 166 -4.80 7.04 -7.44
N ARG A 167 -4.87 8.11 -6.66
CA ARG A 167 -4.59 9.48 -7.12
C ARG A 167 -3.75 10.21 -6.08
N LEU A 168 -2.78 10.99 -6.54
CA LEU A 168 -1.96 11.83 -5.66
C LEU A 168 -2.88 12.84 -4.97
N THR A 169 -2.83 12.97 -3.65
CA THR A 169 -3.69 13.90 -2.89
C THR A 169 -2.90 15.00 -2.24
N SER A 170 -1.70 14.68 -1.76
CA SER A 170 -0.73 15.65 -1.29
C SER A 170 0.69 15.23 -1.66
N ARG A 171 1.58 16.21 -1.66
CA ARG A 171 3.03 16.06 -1.69
C ARG A 171 3.59 17.11 -0.75
N ASP A 172 4.61 16.76 0.03
CA ASP A 172 5.28 17.74 0.90
C ASP A 172 6.47 18.37 0.16
N ASP A 173 7.17 19.27 0.85
CA ASP A 173 8.23 20.07 0.26
C ASP A 173 9.44 19.22 -0.15
N GLU A 174 9.95 19.44 -1.37
CA GLU A 174 11.23 18.90 -1.80
C GLU A 174 12.36 19.78 -1.26
N GLN A 175 13.12 19.26 -0.29
CA GLN A 175 14.23 19.99 0.32
C GLN A 175 15.58 19.57 -0.29
N TRP A 176 16.38 20.56 -0.67
CA TRP A 176 17.77 20.36 -1.11
C TRP A 176 18.71 20.84 -0.01
N ALA A 177 19.33 19.90 0.70
CA ALA A 177 20.31 20.19 1.74
C ALA A 177 21.58 19.38 1.52
N ARG A 178 22.71 19.84 2.07
CA ARG A 178 23.96 19.05 2.09
C ARG A 178 23.96 17.98 3.18
N SER A 179 23.17 18.18 4.23
CA SER A 179 23.14 17.34 5.42
C SER A 179 22.14 16.19 5.33
N THR A 180 21.19 16.27 4.41
CA THR A 180 20.12 15.28 4.23
C THR A 180 19.95 14.98 2.74
N GLU A 181 19.53 13.77 2.42
CA GLU A 181 19.17 13.36 1.08
C GLU A 181 17.93 14.12 0.56
N THR A 182 17.79 14.19 -0.76
CA THR A 182 16.60 14.77 -1.39
C THR A 182 15.45 13.78 -1.26
N GLN A 183 14.43 14.17 -0.52
CA GLN A 183 13.19 13.39 -0.35
C GLN A 183 12.07 14.01 -1.18
N ARG A 184 11.21 13.15 -1.76
CA ARG A 184 10.04 13.56 -2.54
C ARG A 184 8.75 12.97 -1.99
N PRO A 185 8.35 13.34 -0.76
CA PRO A 185 7.18 12.77 -0.08
C PRO A 185 5.90 12.92 -0.89
N VAL A 186 5.17 11.82 -1.04
CA VAL A 186 3.92 11.73 -1.79
C VAL A 186 2.86 10.95 -1.02
N THR A 187 1.61 11.41 -1.12
CA THR A 187 0.44 10.73 -0.54
C THR A 187 -0.55 10.40 -1.65
N PHE A 188 -0.96 9.13 -1.70
CA PHE A 188 -1.94 8.63 -2.66
C PHE A 188 -3.18 8.09 -1.98
N ASN A 189 -4.36 8.54 -2.40
CA ASN A 189 -5.62 7.98 -1.93
C ASN A 189 -6.12 6.91 -2.92
N ALA A 190 -6.58 5.79 -2.36
CA ALA A 190 -7.21 4.71 -3.09
C ALA A 190 -8.69 5.02 -3.34
N PHE A 191 -9.11 4.89 -4.59
CA PHE A 191 -10.48 5.03 -5.04
C PHE A 191 -11.00 3.69 -5.54
N ARG A 192 -12.31 3.49 -5.45
CA ARG A 192 -12.94 2.30 -6.02
C ARG A 192 -12.73 2.25 -7.54
N ASP A 193 -12.14 1.16 -8.00
CA ASP A 193 -12.04 0.82 -9.41
C ASP A 193 -13.40 0.22 -9.86
N SER A 194 -13.95 0.71 -10.97
CA SER A 194 -15.27 0.27 -11.45
C SER A 194 -15.24 -1.11 -12.10
N ALA A 195 -14.09 -1.56 -12.61
CA ALA A 195 -13.92 -2.88 -13.22
C ALA A 195 -13.67 -3.94 -12.14
N LEU A 196 -12.82 -3.64 -11.15
CA LEU A 196 -12.45 -4.57 -10.08
C LEU A 196 -13.34 -4.48 -8.84
N ASN A 197 -14.21 -3.47 -8.76
CA ASN A 197 -15.12 -3.21 -7.65
C ASN A 197 -14.47 -3.13 -6.26
N THR A 198 -13.17 -2.82 -6.21
CA THR A 198 -12.43 -2.63 -4.95
C THR A 198 -11.54 -1.39 -5.04
N SER A 199 -11.31 -0.74 -3.90
CA SER A 199 -10.33 0.33 -3.74
C SER A 199 -8.94 -0.21 -3.37
N CYS A 200 -8.89 -1.38 -2.72
CA CYS A 200 -7.65 -2.00 -2.26
C CYS A 200 -7.79 -3.52 -2.31
N ARG A 201 -6.76 -4.20 -2.82
CA ARG A 201 -6.64 -5.65 -2.70
C ARG A 201 -5.40 -5.96 -1.88
N ASN A 202 -5.55 -6.82 -0.88
CA ASN A 202 -4.46 -7.27 -0.02
C ASN A 202 -4.22 -8.75 -0.28
N TRP A 203 -2.95 -9.16 -0.28
CA TRP A 203 -2.55 -10.55 -0.26
C TRP A 203 -1.52 -10.75 0.84
N VAL A 204 -1.62 -11.88 1.53
CA VAL A 204 -0.59 -12.38 2.41
C VAL A 204 -0.36 -13.82 2.01
N ASP A 205 0.81 -14.11 1.48
CA ASP A 205 1.17 -15.46 1.06
C ASP A 205 2.71 -15.56 1.04
N GLY A 206 3.24 -16.76 0.90
CA GLY A 206 4.65 -17.03 1.01
C GLY A 206 4.88 -18.45 1.53
N PRO A 207 6.02 -19.09 1.20
CA PRO A 207 6.35 -20.38 1.78
C PRO A 207 6.28 -20.35 3.32
N GLY A 208 6.82 -19.29 3.93
CA GLY A 208 6.79 -19.11 5.38
C GLY A 208 5.40 -18.83 5.96
N TRP A 209 4.49 -18.27 5.17
CA TRP A 209 3.09 -18.09 5.58
C TRP A 209 2.33 -19.41 5.56
N ARG A 210 2.55 -20.22 4.52
CA ARG A 210 1.92 -21.53 4.38
C ARG A 210 2.42 -22.53 5.40
N ALA A 211 3.67 -22.41 5.85
CA ALA A 211 4.24 -23.21 6.92
C ALA A 211 3.54 -23.01 8.28
N LEU A 212 2.83 -21.89 8.48
CA LEU A 212 2.04 -21.60 9.67
C LEU A 212 0.64 -22.23 9.65
N ALA A 213 0.30 -22.99 8.60
CA ALA A 213 -1.00 -23.65 8.52
C ALA A 213 -1.19 -24.59 9.73
N PRO A 214 -2.33 -24.49 10.45
CA PRO A 214 -2.55 -25.33 11.61
C PRO A 214 -2.64 -26.80 11.18
N THR A 215 -1.96 -27.69 11.90
CA THR A 215 -1.95 -29.14 11.62
C THR A 215 -3.31 -29.81 11.83
N THR A 216 -4.28 -29.09 12.42
CA THR A 216 -5.67 -29.49 12.60
C THR A 216 -6.55 -28.33 12.18
N PRO A 217 -7.50 -28.49 11.23
CA PRO A 217 -8.44 -27.42 10.91
C PRO A 217 -9.24 -27.05 12.16
N PRO A 218 -9.58 -25.76 12.36
CA PRO A 218 -10.41 -25.37 13.48
C PRO A 218 -11.74 -26.13 13.42
N ALA A 219 -12.16 -26.72 14.54
CA ALA A 219 -13.46 -27.34 14.64
C ALA A 219 -14.50 -26.27 14.29
N GLU A 220 -15.30 -26.51 13.26
CA GLU A 220 -16.45 -25.68 12.93
C GLU A 220 -17.33 -25.58 14.17
N GLY A 221 -17.45 -24.36 14.70
CA GLY A 221 -18.36 -24.00 15.79
C GLY A 221 -19.63 -23.36 15.25
#